data_AF-A0A6I1KPT1-F1
#
_entry.id   AF-A0A6I1KPT1-F1
#
_cell.length_a   1.000
_cell.length_b   1.000
_cell.length_c   1.000
_cell.angle_alpha   90.00
_cell.angle_beta   90.00
_cell.angle_gamma   90.00
#
_symmetry.space_group_name_H-M   'P 1'
#
loop_
_entity.id
_entity.type
_entity.pdbx_description
1 polymer ?
#
loop_
_entity_poly.entity_id
_entity_poly.type
_entity_poly.pdbx_seq_one_letter_code
_entity_poly.pdbx_strand_id
1 'polypeptide(L)'
;MWPKIFKSLCLKESWVIFFILGIVMINYPFINIFNKPALLFGMPLLFLYFSFGWLISICVIFIFTKANDFCERDTKGKGEHR
;
A
#
# COMPACT_ATOMS: atom_id res chain seq x y z
N MET A 1 5.45 6.24 20.62
CA MET A 1 6.52 6.03 19.62
C MET A 1 5.92 5.41 18.36
N TRP A 2 4.97 6.11 17.72
CA TRP A 2 4.18 5.64 16.57
C TRP A 2 4.04 6.65 15.40
N PRO A 3 4.46 7.94 15.47
CA PRO A 3 4.08 8.91 14.42
C PRO A 3 5.05 9.01 13.23
N LYS A 4 6.18 8.28 13.21
CA LYS A 4 7.20 8.47 12.15
C LYS A 4 6.75 7.92 10.79
N ILE A 5 6.02 6.80 10.76
CA ILE A 5 5.53 6.20 9.51
C ILE A 5 4.59 7.15 8.75
N PHE A 6 3.69 7.85 9.44
CA PHE A 6 2.71 8.74 8.80
C PHE A 6 3.34 10.00 8.21
N LYS A 7 4.46 10.49 8.76
CA LYS A 7 5.13 11.68 8.23
C LYS A 7 5.81 11.41 6.88
N SER A 8 6.34 10.20 6.69
CA SER A 8 6.83 9.70 5.40
C SER A 8 5.69 9.40 4.40
N LEU A 9 4.46 9.15 4.86
CA LEU A 9 3.28 9.05 3.98
C LEU A 9 2.77 10.42 3.49
N CYS A 10 3.16 11.53 4.13
CA CYS A 10 2.68 12.88 3.80
C CYS A 10 3.35 13.49 2.53
N LEU A 11 4.26 12.79 1.85
CA LEU A 11 5.07 13.43 0.79
C LEU A 11 4.94 12.71 -0.56
N LYS A 12 4.58 13.52 -1.58
CA LYS A 12 5.03 13.62 -3.00
C LYS A 12 5.45 12.39 -3.83
N GLU A 13 5.74 11.25 -3.22
CA GLU A 13 6.30 10.05 -3.82
C GLU A 13 5.32 8.88 -3.76
N SER A 14 4.04 9.13 -4.08
CA SER A 14 3.01 8.08 -4.25
C SER A 14 3.50 6.96 -5.18
N TRP A 15 4.33 7.33 -6.15
CA TRP A 15 4.98 6.42 -7.08
C TRP A 15 5.87 5.37 -6.43
N VAL A 16 6.61 5.71 -5.37
CA VAL A 16 7.48 4.76 -4.65
C VAL A 16 6.64 3.66 -3.98
N ILE A 17 5.47 4.02 -3.48
CA ILE A 17 4.56 3.09 -2.81
C ILE A 17 3.96 2.11 -3.84
N PHE A 18 3.51 2.61 -4.99
CA PHE A 18 3.09 1.74 -6.10
C PHE A 18 4.22 0.84 -6.59
N PHE A 19 5.45 1.35 -6.61
CA PHE A 19 6.63 0.60 -7.03
C PHE A 19 6.97 -0.54 -6.08
N ILE A 20 7.00 -0.28 -4.76
CA ILE A 20 7.20 -1.31 -3.74
C ILE A 20 6.07 -2.35 -3.80
N LEU A 21 4.82 -1.90 -3.96
CA LEU A 21 3.67 -2.78 -4.10
C LEU A 21 3.79 -3.68 -5.34
N GLY A 22 4.20 -3.14 -6.48
CA GLY A 22 4.48 -3.90 -7.71
C GLY A 22 5.63 -4.89 -7.54
N ILE A 23 6.72 -4.49 -6.88
CA ILE A 23 7.86 -5.37 -6.55
C ILE A 23 7.42 -6.54 -5.67
N VAL A 24 6.59 -6.27 -4.66
CA VAL A 24 6.02 -7.32 -3.81
C VAL A 24 5.17 -8.25 -4.66
N MET A 25 4.31 -7.71 -5.52
CA MET A 25 3.41 -8.48 -6.38
C MET A 25 4.17 -9.39 -7.37
N ILE A 26 5.27 -8.92 -7.96
CA ILE A 26 6.10 -9.63 -8.96
C ILE A 26 7.19 -10.50 -8.32
N ASN A 27 7.36 -10.46 -6.99
CA ASN A 27 8.50 -11.11 -6.34
C ASN A 27 8.50 -12.65 -6.55
N TYR A 28 9.52 -13.14 -7.26
CA TYR A 28 9.69 -14.55 -7.62
C TYR A 28 9.63 -15.55 -6.43
N PRO A 29 10.23 -15.32 -5.25
CA PRO A 29 10.12 -16.25 -4.13
C PRO A 29 8.70 -16.37 -3.58
N PHE A 30 7.89 -15.31 -3.61
CA PHE A 30 6.47 -15.39 -3.24
C PHE A 30 5.71 -16.23 -4.25
N ILE A 31 5.89 -15.93 -5.54
CA ILE A 31 5.25 -16.70 -6.61
C ILE A 31 5.66 -18.17 -6.50
N ASN A 32 6.93 -18.49 -6.29
CA ASN A 32 7.44 -19.86 -6.23
C ASN A 32 7.00 -20.64 -4.97
N ILE A 33 6.87 -19.97 -3.82
CA ILE A 33 6.32 -20.59 -2.60
C ILE A 33 4.83 -20.94 -2.80
N PHE A 34 4.08 -20.09 -3.51
CA PHE A 34 2.65 -20.30 -3.79
C PHE A 34 2.38 -21.09 -5.08
N ASN A 35 3.37 -21.27 -5.95
CA ASN A 35 3.30 -22.06 -7.18
C ASN A 35 3.43 -23.58 -6.91
N LYS A 36 3.39 -24.01 -5.65
CA LYS A 36 3.14 -25.42 -5.37
C LYS A 36 1.71 -25.75 -5.81
N PRO A 37 1.44 -26.96 -6.34
CA PRO A 37 0.08 -27.44 -6.64
C PRO A 37 -0.72 -27.71 -5.35
N ALA A 38 -0.50 -26.92 -4.30
CA ALA A 38 -1.39 -26.83 -3.19
C ALA A 38 -2.67 -26.19 -3.72
N LEU A 39 -3.77 -26.94 -3.70
CA LEU A 39 -5.09 -26.42 -4.00
C LEU A 39 -5.71 -26.04 -2.66
N LEU A 40 -5.62 -24.76 -2.29
CA LEU A 40 -6.38 -24.30 -1.12
C LEU A 40 -7.84 -24.23 -1.55
N PHE A 41 -8.71 -25.07 -1.00
CA PHE A 41 -10.13 -25.13 -1.36
C PHE A 41 -10.44 -25.50 -2.84
N GLY A 42 -9.47 -26.07 -3.57
CA GLY A 42 -9.63 -26.37 -5.01
C GLY A 42 -9.28 -25.21 -5.95
N MET A 43 -8.85 -24.05 -5.43
CA MET A 43 -8.41 -22.90 -6.23
C MET A 43 -6.88 -22.69 -6.15
N PRO A 44 -6.24 -22.22 -7.25
CA PRO A 44 -4.82 -21.88 -7.26
C PRO A 44 -4.51 -20.75 -6.28
N LEU A 45 -3.47 -20.91 -5.44
CA LEU A 45 -3.07 -19.86 -4.48
C LEU A 45 -2.68 -18.55 -5.18
N LEU A 46 -2.26 -18.63 -6.44
CA LEU A 46 -2.04 -17.49 -7.33
C LEU A 46 -3.26 -16.55 -7.41
N PHE A 47 -4.48 -17.09 -7.41
CA PHE A 47 -5.70 -16.28 -7.46
C PHE A 47 -5.95 -15.54 -6.15
N LEU A 48 -5.73 -16.22 -5.02
CA LEU A 48 -5.81 -15.61 -3.69
C LEU A 48 -4.79 -14.49 -3.55
N TYR A 49 -3.57 -14.73 -4.01
CA TYR A 49 -2.49 -13.76 -4.01
C TYR A 49 -2.84 -12.51 -4.82
N PHE A 50 -3.39 -12.68 -6.03
CA PHE A 50 -3.83 -11.55 -6.84
C PHE A 50 -4.99 -10.78 -6.18
N SER A 51 -5.92 -11.50 -5.54
CA SER A 51 -7.05 -10.92 -4.81
C SER A 51 -6.59 -10.10 -3.61
N PHE A 52 -5.67 -10.62 -2.80
CA PHE A 52 -5.09 -9.89 -1.67
C PHE A 52 -4.21 -8.73 -2.13
N GLY A 53 -3.38 -8.91 -3.17
CA GLY A 53 -2.56 -7.84 -3.74
C GLY A 53 -3.41 -6.67 -4.23
N TRP A 54 -4.55 -6.96 -4.84
CA TRP A 54 -5.52 -5.94 -5.26
C TRP A 54 -6.17 -5.24 -4.05
N LEU A 55 -6.60 -5.99 -3.03
CA LEU A 55 -7.17 -5.40 -1.81
C LEU A 55 -6.17 -4.48 -1.09
N ILE A 56 -4.91 -4.91 -0.99
CA ILE A 56 -3.82 -4.13 -0.41
C ILE A 56 -3.58 -2.87 -1.22
N SER A 57 -3.62 -2.95 -2.56
CA SER A 57 -3.50 -1.79 -3.44
C SER A 57 -4.53 -0.71 -3.10
N ILE A 58 -5.80 -1.11 -2.96
CA ILE A 58 -6.89 -0.18 -2.62
C ILE A 58 -6.68 0.42 -1.23
N CYS A 59 -6.35 -0.40 -0.23
CA CYS A 59 -6.09 0.06 1.14
C CYS A 59 -4.95 1.09 1.18
N VAL A 60 -3.87 0.85 0.43
CA VAL A 60 -2.72 1.74 0.35
C VAL A 60 -3.10 3.08 -0.28
N ILE A 61 -3.83 3.07 -1.40
CA ILE A 61 -4.34 4.30 -2.03
C ILE A 61 -5.25 5.05 -1.06
N PHE A 62 -6.17 4.36 -0.40
CA PHE A 62 -7.10 4.97 0.55
C PHE A 62 -6.38 5.66 1.71
N ILE A 63 -5.42 4.96 2.35
CA ILE A 63 -4.62 5.52 3.43
C ILE A 63 -3.83 6.73 2.92
N PHE A 64 -3.24 6.64 1.73
CA PHE A 64 -2.48 7.73 1.12
C PHE A 64 -3.34 8.97 0.85
N THR A 65 -4.50 8.81 0.20
CA THR A 65 -5.44 9.91 -0.05
C THR A 65 -5.86 10.58 1.26
N LYS A 66 -6.13 9.79 2.30
CA LYS A 66 -6.49 10.32 3.62
C LYS A 66 -5.32 11.00 4.33
N ALA A 67 -4.10 10.49 4.19
CA ALA A 67 -2.90 11.10 4.77
C ALA A 67 -2.55 12.44 4.11
N ASN A 68 -2.70 12.54 2.78
CA ASN A 68 -2.47 13.79 2.05
C ASN A 68 -3.47 14.89 2.46
N ASP A 69 -4.76 14.55 2.58
CA ASP A 69 -5.79 15.46 3.07
C ASP A 69 -5.49 15.99 4.49
N PHE A 70 -4.98 15.10 5.37
CA PHE A 70 -4.62 15.48 6.74
C PHE A 70 -3.44 16.46 6.78
N CYS A 71 -2.45 16.28 5.90
CA CYS A 71 -1.26 17.13 5.87
C CYS A 71 -1.53 18.52 5.23
N GLU A 72 -2.43 18.59 4.25
CA GLU A 72 -2.85 19.86 3.64
C GLU A 72 -3.60 20.74 4.66
N ARG A 73 -4.46 20.14 5.49
CA ARG A 73 -5.20 20.85 6.53
C ARG A 73 -4.29 21.43 7.63
N ASP A 74 -3.25 20.72 8.04
CA ASP A 74 -2.29 21.20 9.06
C ASP A 74 -1.53 22.44 8.57
N THR A 75 -1.20 22.49 7.28
CA THR A 75 -0.49 23.62 6.67
C THR A 75 -1.37 24.88 6.59
N LYS A 76 -2.66 24.72 6.24
CA LYS A 76 -3.59 25.87 6.17
C LYS A 76 -3.90 26.48 7.53
N GLY A 77 -4.07 25.67 8.58
CA GLY A 77 -4.37 26.18 9.93
C GLY A 77 -3.27 27.08 10.53
N LYS A 78 -2.04 26.97 10.02
CA LYS A 78 -0.89 27.77 10.47
C LYS A 78 -0.72 29.09 9.70
N GLY A 79 -1.30 29.19 8.51
CA GLY A 79 -1.21 30.37 7.63
C GLY A 79 -2.26 31.44 7.91
N GLU A 80 -3.43 31.06 8.44
CA GLU A 80 -4.54 31.99 8.68
C GLU A 80 -4.41 32.79 9.98
N HIS A 81 -3.49 32.39 10.87
CA HIS A 81 -3.24 33.07 12.14
C HIS A 81 -2.05 34.05 12.09
N ARG A 82 -1.63 34.49 10.89
CA ARG A 82 -0.61 35.53 10.67
C ARG A 82 -1.15 36.69 9.85
#